data_AF-A0A843T0P7-F1
#
_entry.id   AF-A0A843T0P7-F1
#
_cell.length_a   1.000
_cell.length_b   1.000
_cell.length_c   1.000
_cell.angle_alpha   90.00
_cell.angle_beta   90.00
_cell.angle_gamma   90.00
#
_symmetry.space_group_name_H-M   'P 1'
#
loop_
_entity.id
_entity.type
_entity.pdbx_description
1 polymer ?
#
loop_
_entity_poly.entity_id
_entity_poly.type
_entity_poly.pdbx_seq_one_letter_code
_entity_poly.pdbx_strand_id
1 'polypeptide(L)'
;MIEYAARIGSAHAGAPKRVTPKPTTRKPRSEPAAPARTAWIDDTSDPFARSAIHESAHAVVSALRGGKIRSVRLYADESGETLCTVADPYVYVAGAIAEQIGGFGRSTGSRDDIQQAGFQLRLRFSTDRIGFETQRISDVVEQSLRQHWGAVRALATELLTSGFQLDGARVHSILRTHGVNAR
;
A
#
# COMPACT_ATOMS: atom_id res chain seq x y z
N MET A 1 17.19 -16.31 -15.87
CA MET A 1 16.33 -16.24 -17.07
C MET A 1 14.88 -16.37 -16.64
N ILE A 2 14.14 -15.26 -16.60
CA ILE A 2 12.71 -15.21 -16.92
C ILE A 2 12.56 -13.93 -17.76
N GLU A 3 12.06 -14.09 -18.97
CA GLU A 3 12.06 -13.10 -20.05
C GLU A 3 11.19 -11.88 -19.70
N TYR A 4 11.80 -10.70 -19.79
CA TYR A 4 11.13 -9.42 -19.62
C TYR A 4 11.44 -8.55 -20.85
N ALA A 5 10.65 -8.70 -21.90
CA ALA A 5 10.36 -7.65 -22.89
C ALA A 5 9.44 -8.17 -23.99
N ALA A 6 8.70 -7.22 -24.59
CA ALA A 6 7.99 -7.33 -25.86
C ALA A 6 6.60 -8.00 -25.85
N ARG A 7 5.58 -7.23 -25.42
CA ARG A 7 4.37 -7.10 -26.25
C ARG A 7 3.62 -5.80 -25.99
N ILE A 8 4.14 -4.70 -26.53
CA ILE A 8 3.30 -3.60 -26.98
C ILE A 8 3.97 -3.02 -28.23
N GLY A 9 3.54 -3.57 -29.36
CA GLY A 9 3.95 -3.16 -30.68
C GLY A 9 3.44 -1.75 -31.00
N SER A 10 4.30 -1.04 -31.71
CA SER A 10 4.09 0.23 -32.38
C SER A 10 2.80 0.26 -33.22
N ALA A 11 2.02 1.33 -33.06
CA ALA A 11 1.22 1.93 -34.12
C ALA A 11 1.00 3.42 -33.81
N HIS A 12 1.52 4.29 -34.68
CA HIS A 12 1.24 5.72 -34.70
C HIS A 12 -0.24 6.00 -35.03
N ALA A 13 -0.89 6.92 -34.29
CA ALA A 13 -1.81 7.96 -34.79
C ALA A 13 -2.68 8.53 -33.66
N GLY A 14 -2.74 9.86 -33.57
CA GLY A 14 -3.77 10.60 -32.82
C GLY A 14 -3.33 11.09 -31.44
N ALA A 15 -3.32 12.41 -31.26
CA ALA A 15 -3.16 13.04 -29.95
C ALA A 15 -4.18 12.45 -28.94
N PRO A 16 -3.76 12.04 -27.72
CA PRO A 16 -4.69 11.46 -26.77
C PRO A 16 -5.69 12.53 -26.33
N LYS A 17 -6.98 12.32 -26.65
CA LYS A 17 -8.09 13.04 -26.04
C LYS A 17 -7.90 13.01 -24.52
N ARG A 18 -8.03 14.17 -23.89
CA ARG A 18 -7.97 14.36 -22.44
C ARG A 18 -9.08 13.54 -21.78
N VAL A 19 -8.78 12.30 -21.40
CA VAL A 19 -9.67 11.47 -20.60
C VAL A 19 -9.55 11.99 -19.18
N THR A 20 -10.45 12.89 -18.78
CA THR A 20 -10.67 13.19 -17.38
C THR A 20 -11.23 11.92 -16.74
N PRO A 21 -10.54 11.25 -15.80
CA PRO A 21 -11.12 10.10 -15.14
C PRO A 21 -12.41 10.54 -14.45
N LYS A 22 -13.52 9.85 -14.76
CA LYS A 22 -14.79 10.03 -14.07
C LYS A 22 -14.53 9.82 -12.58
N PRO A 23 -14.96 10.71 -11.68
CA PRO A 23 -14.87 10.43 -10.25
C PRO A 23 -15.66 9.15 -10.02
N THR A 24 -14.96 8.08 -9.66
CA THR A 24 -15.62 6.87 -9.19
C THR A 24 -16.36 7.31 -7.93
N THR A 25 -17.69 7.28 -8.00
CA THR A 25 -18.54 7.35 -6.81
C THR A 25 -18.20 6.13 -5.98
N ARG A 26 -17.15 6.26 -5.16
CA ARG A 26 -16.73 5.25 -4.20
C ARG A 26 -17.93 5.10 -3.27
N LYS A 27 -18.57 3.93 -3.34
CA LYS A 27 -19.69 3.55 -2.46
C LYS A 27 -19.26 3.91 -1.03
N PRO A 28 -20.12 4.52 -0.19
CA PRO A 28 -19.76 4.75 1.20
C PRO A 28 -19.29 3.43 1.79
N ARG A 29 -18.01 3.38 2.20
CA ARG A 29 -17.43 2.17 2.78
C ARG A 29 -18.20 1.87 4.05
N SER A 30 -18.50 0.59 4.26
CA SER A 30 -19.19 0.06 5.44
C SER A 30 -18.53 0.57 6.72
N GLU A 31 -19.25 0.64 7.83
CA GLU A 31 -18.61 0.93 9.12
C GLU A 31 -17.58 -0.16 9.47
N PRO A 32 -16.41 0.23 10.01
CA PRO A 32 -15.44 -0.71 10.57
C PRO A 32 -16.02 -1.28 11.87
N ALA A 33 -16.61 -2.47 11.81
CA ALA A 33 -17.00 -3.21 13.00
C ALA A 33 -17.03 -4.70 12.69
N ALA A 34 -15.86 -5.29 12.46
CA ALA A 34 -15.73 -6.74 12.61
C ALA A 34 -15.32 -7.05 14.05
N PRO A 35 -15.76 -8.19 14.62
CA PRO A 35 -15.32 -8.60 15.94
C PRO A 35 -13.79 -8.74 15.97
N ALA A 36 -13.18 -8.37 17.09
CA ALA A 36 -11.79 -8.73 17.38
C ALA A 36 -11.60 -10.23 17.13
N ARG A 37 -10.60 -10.58 16.31
CA ARG A 37 -10.32 -11.97 15.96
C ARG A 37 -8.92 -12.37 16.38
N THR A 38 -8.72 -13.67 16.58
CA THR A 38 -7.38 -14.24 16.72
C THR A 38 -6.57 -13.91 15.46
N ALA A 39 -5.40 -13.30 15.64
CA ALA A 39 -4.56 -12.85 14.54
C ALA A 39 -3.76 -14.02 13.94
N TRP A 40 -4.23 -14.55 12.82
CA TRP A 40 -3.50 -15.51 11.99
C TRP A 40 -2.81 -14.77 10.85
N ILE A 41 -1.87 -13.89 11.20
CA ILE A 41 -1.24 -12.97 10.25
C ILE A 41 -0.41 -13.67 9.17
N ASP A 42 0.00 -14.91 9.40
CA ASP A 42 0.77 -15.71 8.45
C ASP A 42 -0.13 -16.66 7.61
N ASP A 43 -1.45 -16.67 7.84
CA ASP A 43 -2.39 -17.44 7.02
C ASP A 43 -2.61 -16.72 5.69
N THR A 44 -1.92 -17.17 4.65
CA THR A 44 -1.98 -16.59 3.31
C THR A 44 -3.33 -16.81 2.61
N SER A 45 -4.20 -17.64 3.17
CA SER A 45 -5.58 -17.81 2.69
C SER A 45 -6.56 -16.79 3.30
N ASP A 46 -6.17 -16.08 4.36
CA ASP A 46 -7.01 -15.10 5.03
C ASP A 46 -6.94 -13.73 4.33
N PRO A 47 -8.04 -13.27 3.70
CA PRO A 47 -8.06 -11.97 3.02
C PRO A 47 -7.88 -10.80 3.98
N PHE A 48 -8.29 -10.93 5.25
CA PHE A 48 -8.06 -9.89 6.26
C PHE A 48 -6.60 -9.82 6.68
N ALA A 49 -5.89 -10.95 6.76
CA ALA A 49 -4.45 -10.95 7.03
C ALA A 49 -3.70 -10.22 5.91
N ARG A 50 -4.05 -10.50 4.65
CA ARG A 50 -3.51 -9.79 3.48
C ARG A 50 -3.75 -8.28 3.57
N SER A 51 -5.00 -7.87 3.80
CA SER A 51 -5.35 -6.44 3.87
C SER A 51 -4.74 -5.75 5.09
N ALA A 52 -4.60 -6.44 6.22
CA ALA A 52 -3.92 -5.92 7.39
C ALA A 52 -2.44 -5.63 7.09
N ILE A 53 -1.75 -6.56 6.43
CA ILE A 53 -0.36 -6.39 5.97
C ILE A 53 -0.25 -5.23 4.98
N HIS A 54 -1.17 -5.16 4.01
CA HIS A 54 -1.21 -4.12 3.00
C HIS A 54 -1.29 -2.72 3.63
N GLU A 55 -2.28 -2.50 4.50
CA GLU A 55 -2.46 -1.19 5.13
C GLU A 55 -1.35 -0.85 6.14
N SER A 56 -0.85 -1.86 6.84
CA SER A 56 0.29 -1.67 7.75
C SER A 56 1.55 -1.23 7.01
N ALA A 57 1.76 -1.72 5.78
CA ALA A 57 2.86 -1.28 4.93
C ALA A 57 2.70 0.17 4.48
N HIS A 58 1.48 0.61 4.13
CA HIS A 58 1.19 2.01 3.86
C HIS A 58 1.54 2.89 5.08
N ALA A 59 1.17 2.48 6.28
CA ALA A 59 1.46 3.22 7.51
C ALA A 59 2.97 3.32 7.79
N VAL A 60 3.70 2.20 7.69
CA VAL A 60 5.17 2.16 7.91
C VAL A 60 5.89 3.04 6.91
N VAL A 61 5.62 2.87 5.61
CA VAL A 61 6.30 3.66 4.58
C VAL A 61 5.90 5.12 4.67
N SER A 62 4.64 5.45 4.95
CA SER A 62 4.22 6.83 5.16
C SER A 62 5.01 7.50 6.30
N ALA A 63 5.18 6.81 7.44
CA ALA A 63 5.98 7.33 8.56
C ALA A 63 7.45 7.56 8.17
N LEU A 64 8.09 6.62 7.47
CA LEU A 64 9.47 6.76 6.99
C LEU A 64 9.64 7.94 6.02
N ARG A 65 8.56 8.33 5.34
CA ARG A 65 8.49 9.47 4.43
C ARG A 65 8.07 10.78 5.12
N GLY A 66 8.03 10.81 6.46
CA GLY A 66 7.65 12.00 7.25
C GLY A 66 6.14 12.25 7.31
N GLY A 67 5.32 11.25 6.95
CA GLY A 67 3.87 11.33 6.97
C GLY A 67 3.27 11.14 8.36
N LYS A 68 2.25 11.94 8.67
CA LYS A 68 1.42 11.76 9.86
C LYS A 68 0.28 10.80 9.54
N ILE A 69 0.27 9.65 10.19
CA ILE A 69 -0.85 8.69 10.13
C ILE A 69 -1.95 9.16 11.09
N ARG A 70 -3.18 9.21 10.58
CA ARG A 70 -4.40 9.54 11.33
C ARG A 70 -5.15 8.30 11.79
N SER A 71 -5.20 7.27 10.95
CA SER A 71 -5.82 5.99 11.29
C SER A 71 -5.45 4.92 10.27
N VAL A 72 -5.55 3.66 10.69
CA VAL A 72 -5.51 2.47 9.84
C VAL A 72 -6.77 1.65 10.11
N ARG A 73 -7.48 1.23 9.06
CA ARG A 73 -8.77 0.53 9.19
C ARG A 73 -8.90 -0.61 8.19
N LEU A 74 -9.61 -1.67 8.58
CA LEU A 74 -10.16 -2.68 7.68
C LEU A 74 -11.69 -2.62 7.71
N TYR A 75 -12.29 -3.04 6.62
CA TYR A 75 -13.73 -3.04 6.41
C TYR A 75 -14.25 -4.47 6.24
N ALA A 76 -15.53 -4.68 6.50
CA ALA A 76 -16.16 -6.00 6.39
C ALA A 76 -16.08 -6.60 4.97
N ASP A 77 -15.88 -5.78 3.94
CA ASP A 77 -15.66 -6.21 2.56
C ASP A 77 -14.19 -6.58 2.25
N GLU A 78 -13.40 -6.83 3.30
CA GLU A 78 -11.98 -7.18 3.24
C GLU A 78 -11.08 -6.05 2.71
N SER A 79 -11.64 -4.86 2.42
CA SER A 79 -10.84 -3.71 2.00
C SER A 79 -10.20 -3.01 3.22
N GLY A 80 -9.18 -2.19 2.94
CA GLY A 80 -8.46 -1.43 3.95
C GLY A 80 -8.36 0.05 3.61
N GLU A 81 -8.09 0.88 4.63
CA GLU A 81 -7.72 2.28 4.45
C GLU A 81 -6.69 2.76 5.47
N THR A 82 -5.60 3.32 4.96
CA THR A 82 -4.63 4.09 5.72
C THR A 82 -4.79 5.58 5.43
N LEU A 83 -5.25 6.33 6.42
CA LEU A 83 -5.33 7.78 6.33
C LEU A 83 -4.01 8.41 6.79
N CYS A 84 -3.27 8.98 5.86
CA CYS A 84 -2.02 9.67 6.15
C CYS A 84 -1.86 10.98 5.35
N THR A 85 -0.93 11.84 5.76
CA THR A 85 -0.72 13.16 5.12
C THR A 85 0.16 13.12 3.88
N VAL A 86 0.80 11.99 3.58
CA VAL A 86 1.72 11.84 2.45
C VAL A 86 1.06 11.02 1.36
N ALA A 87 0.90 11.62 0.18
CA ALA A 87 0.48 10.96 -1.04
C ALA A 87 1.67 10.90 -2.00
N ASP A 88 2.48 9.87 -1.88
CA ASP A 88 3.77 9.70 -2.57
C ASP A 88 3.82 8.29 -3.21
N PRO A 89 4.42 8.12 -4.41
CA PRO A 89 4.51 6.82 -5.09
C PRO A 89 5.12 5.71 -4.24
N TYR A 90 6.01 6.03 -3.29
CA TYR A 90 6.60 5.05 -2.38
C TYR A 90 5.54 4.44 -1.46
N VAL A 91 4.57 5.25 -0.98
CA VAL A 91 3.49 4.78 -0.11
C VAL A 91 2.53 3.89 -0.90
N TYR A 92 2.14 4.30 -2.11
CA TYR A 92 1.21 3.55 -2.94
C TYR A 92 1.72 2.15 -3.32
N VAL A 93 3.01 2.00 -3.63
CA VAL A 93 3.53 0.65 -3.97
C VAL A 93 3.76 -0.24 -2.74
N ALA A 94 3.73 0.32 -1.53
CA ALA A 94 4.12 -0.39 -0.31
C ALA A 94 3.17 -1.56 0.02
N GLY A 95 1.85 -1.38 -0.15
CA GLY A 95 0.89 -2.46 0.08
C GLY A 95 1.15 -3.66 -0.83
N ALA A 96 1.32 -3.42 -2.12
CA ALA A 96 1.60 -4.45 -3.12
C ALA A 96 2.90 -5.22 -2.82
N ILE A 97 3.96 -4.52 -2.43
CA ILE A 97 5.27 -5.13 -2.12
C ILE A 97 5.19 -5.93 -0.82
N ALA A 98 4.46 -5.43 0.19
CA ALA A 98 4.28 -6.15 1.45
C ALA A 98 3.48 -7.45 1.27
N GLU A 99 2.44 -7.44 0.43
CA GLU A 99 1.71 -8.67 0.08
C GLU A 99 2.64 -9.71 -0.54
N GLN A 100 3.59 -9.30 -1.39
CA GLN A 100 4.59 -10.19 -1.98
C GLN A 100 5.59 -10.71 -0.95
N ILE A 101 6.11 -9.85 -0.06
CA ILE A 101 7.02 -10.25 1.02
C ILE A 101 6.32 -11.26 1.96
N GLY A 102 5.05 -11.03 2.27
CA GLY A 102 4.24 -11.90 3.13
C GLY A 102 3.73 -13.18 2.46
N GLY A 103 3.98 -13.39 1.16
CA GLY A 103 3.57 -14.60 0.44
C GLY A 103 2.09 -14.66 0.03
N PHE A 104 1.34 -13.55 0.12
CA PHE A 104 -0.09 -13.49 -0.23
C PHE A 104 -0.35 -13.39 -1.74
N GLY A 105 0.68 -13.07 -2.53
CA GLY A 105 0.52 -12.67 -3.92
C GLY A 105 -0.15 -11.29 -4.07
N ARG A 106 -0.17 -10.73 -5.28
CA ARG A 106 -0.73 -9.39 -5.52
C ARG A 106 -2.25 -9.41 -5.56
N SER A 107 -2.88 -8.57 -4.74
CA SER A 107 -4.33 -8.39 -4.68
C SER A 107 -4.85 -7.50 -5.82
N THR A 108 -6.17 -7.51 -6.05
CA THR A 108 -6.82 -6.51 -6.92
C THR A 108 -6.76 -5.10 -6.33
N GLY A 109 -6.75 -4.96 -5.00
CA GLY A 109 -6.59 -3.68 -4.30
C GLY A 109 -5.28 -2.99 -4.68
N SER A 110 -4.19 -3.75 -4.81
CA SER A 110 -2.89 -3.22 -5.25
C SER A 110 -2.91 -2.56 -6.64
N ARG A 111 -3.89 -2.87 -7.51
CA ARG A 111 -3.95 -2.31 -8.87
C ARG A 111 -4.24 -0.81 -8.87
N ASP A 112 -5.15 -0.37 -8.00
CA ASP A 112 -5.52 1.04 -7.90
C ASP A 112 -4.34 1.87 -7.38
N ASP A 113 -3.62 1.34 -6.38
CA ASP A 113 -2.43 2.00 -5.85
C ASP A 113 -1.29 2.05 -6.87
N ILE A 114 -1.04 0.96 -7.61
CA ILE A 114 -0.04 0.94 -8.69
C ILE A 114 -0.39 1.95 -9.79
N GLN A 115 -1.67 2.07 -10.16
CA GLN A 115 -2.12 3.08 -11.12
C GLN A 115 -1.88 4.50 -10.60
N GLN A 116 -2.19 4.75 -9.32
CA GLN A 116 -1.98 6.05 -8.69
C GLN A 116 -0.49 6.39 -8.57
N ALA A 117 0.36 5.43 -8.20
CA ALA A 117 1.81 5.58 -8.20
C ALA A 117 2.33 5.93 -9.61
N GLY A 118 1.90 5.18 -10.63
CA GLY A 118 2.27 5.41 -12.03
C GLY A 118 1.82 6.78 -12.54
N PHE A 119 0.63 7.23 -12.15
CA PHE A 119 0.16 8.59 -12.45
C PHE A 119 1.07 9.64 -11.81
N GLN A 120 1.41 9.50 -10.52
CA GLN A 120 2.33 10.43 -9.86
C GLN A 120 3.73 10.45 -10.49
N LEU A 121 4.24 9.31 -10.95
CA LEU A 121 5.53 9.26 -11.64
C LEU A 121 5.50 9.98 -12.99
N ARG A 122 4.43 9.82 -13.76
CA ARG A 122 4.22 10.53 -15.03
C ARG A 122 4.14 12.04 -14.87
N LEU A 123 3.75 12.54 -13.70
CA LEU A 123 3.76 13.97 -13.41
C LEU A 123 5.15 14.51 -13.05
N ARG A 124 6.05 13.65 -12.56
CA ARG A 124 7.37 14.05 -12.02
C ARG A 124 8.52 13.75 -12.97
N PHE A 125 8.37 12.76 -13.83
CA PHE A 125 9.46 12.24 -14.67
C PHE A 125 9.04 12.14 -16.12
N SER A 126 10.02 12.29 -17.01
CA SER A 126 9.86 12.06 -18.44
C SER A 126 9.62 10.58 -18.74
N THR A 127 8.93 10.29 -19.85
CA THR A 127 8.49 8.93 -20.20
C THR A 127 9.62 7.90 -20.25
N ASP A 128 10.78 8.30 -20.74
CA ASP A 128 12.02 7.51 -20.80
C ASP A 128 12.58 7.16 -19.42
N ARG A 129 12.27 7.96 -18.38
CA ARG A 129 12.71 7.73 -17.00
C ARG A 129 11.72 6.95 -16.14
N ILE A 130 10.46 6.82 -16.55
CA ILE A 130 9.42 6.19 -15.71
C ILE A 130 9.79 4.76 -15.32
N GLY A 131 10.32 3.96 -16.25
CA GLY A 131 10.72 2.58 -15.96
C GLY A 131 11.80 2.50 -14.89
N PHE A 132 12.84 3.31 -15.02
CA PHE A 132 13.92 3.40 -14.04
C PHE A 132 13.42 3.86 -12.66
N GLU A 133 12.61 4.93 -12.60
CA GLU A 133 12.11 5.44 -11.32
C GLU A 133 11.12 4.47 -10.65
N THR A 134 10.32 3.74 -11.44
CA THR A 134 9.42 2.71 -10.91
C THR A 134 10.21 1.60 -10.23
N GLN A 135 11.28 1.11 -10.87
CA GLN A 135 12.13 0.08 -10.30
C GLN A 135 12.84 0.59 -9.05
N ARG A 136 13.49 1.75 -9.14
CA ARG A 136 14.21 2.37 -8.01
C ARG A 136 13.31 2.56 -6.79
N ILE A 137 12.08 3.02 -6.99
CA ILE A 137 11.11 3.20 -5.89
C ILE A 137 10.71 1.86 -5.29
N SER A 138 10.44 0.85 -6.13
CA SER A 138 10.10 -0.49 -5.67
C SER A 138 11.23 -1.08 -4.83
N ASP A 139 12.49 -0.95 -5.27
CA ASP A 139 13.66 -1.45 -4.54
C ASP A 139 13.81 -0.78 -3.17
N VAL A 140 13.67 0.55 -3.11
CA VAL A 140 13.76 1.30 -1.85
C VAL A 140 12.63 0.92 -0.90
N VAL A 141 11.41 0.74 -1.41
CA VAL A 141 10.27 0.35 -0.60
C VAL A 141 10.42 -1.09 -0.11
N GLU A 142 10.84 -2.02 -0.95
CA GLU A 142 11.10 -3.40 -0.55
C GLU A 142 12.18 -3.46 0.54
N GLN A 143 13.29 -2.77 0.36
CA GLN A 143 14.35 -2.70 1.37
C GLN A 143 13.83 -2.14 2.70
N SER A 144 13.05 -1.05 2.64
CA SER A 144 12.47 -0.41 3.82
C SER A 144 11.50 -1.35 4.55
N LEU A 145 10.64 -2.05 3.81
CA LEU A 145 9.69 -3.00 4.38
C LEU A 145 10.37 -4.22 4.97
N ARG A 146 11.42 -4.76 4.34
CA ARG A 146 12.21 -5.87 4.91
C ARG A 146 12.91 -5.46 6.20
N GLN A 147 13.50 -4.26 6.24
CA GLN A 147 14.15 -3.73 7.44
C GLN A 147 13.16 -3.51 8.59
N HIS A 148 11.93 -3.06 8.28
CA HIS A 148 10.90 -2.74 9.25
C HIS A 148 9.75 -3.75 9.28
N TRP A 149 10.01 -5.00 8.87
CA TRP A 149 8.96 -6.01 8.74
C TRP A 149 8.28 -6.34 10.07
N GLY A 150 9.04 -6.26 11.17
CA GLY A 150 8.49 -6.40 12.52
C GLY A 150 7.42 -5.35 12.83
N ALA A 151 7.59 -4.10 12.37
CA ALA A 151 6.60 -3.04 12.55
C ALA A 151 5.33 -3.29 11.73
N VAL A 152 5.48 -3.77 10.48
CA VAL A 152 4.37 -4.13 9.60
C VAL A 152 3.54 -5.24 10.25
N ARG A 153 4.19 -6.32 10.71
CA ARG A 153 3.50 -7.44 11.37
C ARG A 153 2.82 -7.00 12.66
N ALA A 154 3.49 -6.21 13.49
CA ALA A 154 2.91 -5.73 14.74
C ALA A 154 1.65 -4.87 14.53
N LEU A 155 1.68 -3.95 13.57
CA LEU A 155 0.50 -3.15 13.22
C LEU A 155 -0.63 -4.02 12.69
N ALA A 156 -0.34 -4.95 11.79
CA ALA A 156 -1.35 -5.81 11.20
C ALA A 156 -1.96 -6.77 12.24
N THR A 157 -1.15 -7.31 13.15
CA THR A 157 -1.63 -8.12 14.28
C THR A 157 -2.56 -7.30 15.17
N GLU A 158 -2.12 -6.10 15.58
CA GLU A 158 -2.93 -5.21 16.42
C GLU A 158 -4.24 -4.82 15.72
N LEU A 159 -4.19 -4.56 14.42
CA LEU A 159 -5.36 -4.20 13.62
C LEU A 159 -6.40 -5.33 13.62
N LEU A 160 -5.96 -6.59 13.48
CA LEU A 160 -6.83 -7.77 13.52
C LEU A 160 -7.42 -8.04 14.91
N THR A 161 -6.67 -7.77 15.98
CA THR A 161 -7.12 -8.00 17.36
C THR A 161 -7.92 -6.84 17.96
N SER A 162 -7.81 -5.63 17.41
CA SER A 162 -8.45 -4.42 17.96
C SER A 162 -9.76 -4.04 17.26
N GLY A 163 -10.42 -5.00 16.61
CA GLY A 163 -11.68 -4.74 15.90
C GLY A 163 -11.51 -3.94 14.61
N PHE A 164 -10.38 -4.14 13.90
CA PHE A 164 -10.11 -3.58 12.57
C PHE A 164 -9.93 -2.06 12.50
N GLN A 165 -9.63 -1.41 13.62
CA GLN A 165 -9.36 0.01 13.64
C GLN A 165 -8.24 0.37 14.62
N LEU A 166 -7.28 1.15 14.13
CA LEU A 166 -6.26 1.80 14.94
C LEU A 166 -6.29 3.30 14.67
N ASP A 167 -6.30 4.10 15.74
CA ASP A 167 -6.08 5.53 15.64
C ASP A 167 -4.59 5.87 15.42
N GLY A 168 -4.32 7.11 15.03
CA GLY A 168 -2.96 7.56 14.77
C GLY A 168 -2.05 7.46 15.98
N ALA A 169 -2.54 7.70 17.20
CA ALA A 169 -1.74 7.63 18.41
C ALA A 169 -1.24 6.20 18.67
N ARG A 170 -2.13 5.21 18.50
CA ARG A 170 -1.79 3.79 18.64
C ARG A 170 -0.82 3.35 17.55
N VAL A 171 -1.07 3.73 16.29
CA VAL A 171 -0.16 3.43 15.16
C VAL A 171 1.24 3.98 15.45
N HIS A 172 1.37 5.26 15.79
CA HIS A 172 2.67 5.87 16.09
C HIS A 172 3.35 5.25 17.31
N SER A 173 2.58 4.83 18.32
CA SER A 173 3.14 4.11 19.46
C SER A 173 3.79 2.79 19.03
N ILE A 174 3.13 1.99 18.19
CA ILE A 174 3.66 0.73 17.69
C ILE A 174 4.89 0.97 16.81
N LEU A 175 4.82 1.93 15.88
CA LEU A 175 5.93 2.29 15.02
C LEU A 175 7.20 2.65 15.80
N ARG A 176 7.06 3.47 16.87
CA ARG A 176 8.20 3.83 17.74
C ARG A 176 8.81 2.63 18.45
N THR A 177 8.00 1.72 18.97
CA THR A 177 8.49 0.48 19.60
C THR A 177 9.33 -0.36 18.64
N HIS A 178 9.05 -0.28 17.34
CA HIS A 178 9.79 -0.98 16.29
C HIS A 178 10.82 -0.10 15.57
N GLY A 179 11.23 1.03 16.16
CA GLY A 179 12.30 1.89 15.63
C GLY A 179 11.93 2.64 14.34
N VAL A 180 10.64 2.73 14.00
CA VAL A 180 10.15 3.55 12.89
C VAL A 180 9.82 4.93 13.44
N ASN A 181 10.78 5.85 13.34
CA ASN A 181 10.59 7.24 13.71
C ASN A 181 10.13 8.05 12.50
N ALA A 182 9.02 8.77 12.63
CA ALA A 182 8.64 9.78 11.66
C ALA A 182 9.76 10.83 11.59
N ARG A 183 10.29 11.06 10.39
CA ARG A 183 11.30 12.09 10.12
C ARG A 183 10.71 13.49 10.26
#